data_AF-A0A7C4C028-F1
#
_entry.id   AF-A0A7C4C028-F1
#
_cell.length_a   1.000
_cell.length_b   1.000
_cell.length_c   1.000
_cell.angle_alpha   90.00
_cell.angle_beta   90.00
_cell.angle_gamma   90.00
#
_symmetry.space_group_name_H-M   'P 1'
#
loop_
_entity.id
_entity.type
_entity.pdbx_description
1 polymer ?
#
loop_
_entity_poly.entity_id
_entity_poly.type
_entity_poly.pdbx_seq_one_letter_code
_entity_poly.pdbx_strand_id
1 'polypeptide(L)'
;MLGAFPGAALLYRGDYLRRGEAVLEEHRSAEDLWMRRTPLVGEAPSWDPNRDAGDVAAASPVRTALPSAAFLAGPVQVVFDSDASKTRALPTESFLSADGAAVWSTTGEIGLNSAARVAVIDAPRAQGAAAFFASHPEGISTSALSIRSGNDYGTILALSLDDRTLRESGKIFMQAVTRARPTGWTEEPAEIKLSTGEVVSGWRITSHGRAPWQVWKNDFTIELANPGISRIVALDENHMPAGEVAFERTGNGIRFRFPEEALYIMLTGE
;
A
#
# COMPACT_ATOMS: atom_id res chain seq x y z
N MET A 1 11.62 4.17 -4.33
CA MET A 1 11.67 2.74 -3.97
C MET A 1 12.13 1.98 -5.20
N LEU A 2 13.06 1.04 -5.07
CA LEU A 2 13.56 0.19 -6.15
C LEU A 2 13.34 -1.28 -5.76
N GLY A 3 13.07 -2.16 -6.74
CA GLY A 3 12.87 -3.59 -6.48
C GLY A 3 11.47 -4.00 -6.01
N ALA A 4 10.49 -3.09 -5.98
CA ALA A 4 9.16 -3.42 -5.45
C ALA A 4 8.26 -4.24 -6.40
N PHE A 5 8.59 -4.25 -7.70
CA PHE A 5 7.70 -4.73 -8.76
C PHE A 5 7.41 -6.23 -8.71
N PRO A 6 8.38 -7.16 -8.50
CA PRO A 6 8.12 -8.59 -8.59
C PRO A 6 7.02 -9.07 -7.63
N GLY A 7 7.09 -8.67 -6.35
CA GLY A 7 6.06 -9.02 -5.37
C GLY A 7 4.69 -8.43 -5.71
N ALA A 8 4.63 -7.14 -6.06
CA ALA A 8 3.36 -6.50 -6.44
C ALA A 8 2.74 -7.12 -7.71
N ALA A 9 3.59 -7.51 -8.67
CA ALA A 9 3.18 -8.20 -9.88
C ALA A 9 2.58 -9.59 -9.58
N LEU A 10 3.20 -10.37 -8.69
CA LEU A 10 2.70 -11.67 -8.26
C LEU A 10 1.38 -11.54 -7.50
N LEU A 11 1.29 -10.60 -6.56
CA LEU A 11 0.07 -10.28 -5.81
C LEU A 11 -1.11 -10.02 -6.75
N TYR A 12 -0.92 -9.15 -7.75
CA TYR A 12 -1.97 -8.77 -8.69
C TYR A 12 -2.32 -9.90 -9.68
N ARG A 13 -1.31 -10.51 -10.31
CA ARG A 13 -1.54 -11.55 -11.35
C ARG A 13 -2.01 -12.88 -10.78
N GLY A 14 -1.66 -13.18 -9.53
CA GLY A 14 -2.06 -14.40 -8.84
C GLY A 14 -3.43 -14.32 -8.17
N ASP A 15 -4.10 -13.16 -8.21
CA ASP A 15 -5.38 -12.92 -7.53
C ASP A 15 -5.29 -13.19 -6.01
N TYR A 16 -4.20 -12.73 -5.37
CA TYR A 16 -3.92 -13.05 -3.97
C TYR A 16 -4.80 -12.27 -2.99
N LEU A 17 -5.42 -11.20 -3.48
CA LEU A 17 -6.41 -10.41 -2.78
C LEU A 17 -7.75 -10.61 -3.44
N ARG A 18 -8.80 -10.79 -2.64
CA ARG A 18 -10.15 -10.91 -3.15
C ARG A 18 -10.61 -9.57 -3.71
N ARG A 19 -11.35 -9.62 -4.82
CA ARG A 19 -12.10 -8.46 -5.29
C ARG A 19 -13.24 -8.17 -4.30
N GLY A 20 -13.25 -6.96 -3.76
CA GLY A 20 -14.32 -6.47 -2.89
C GLY A 20 -15.62 -6.13 -3.64
N GLU A 21 -16.71 -6.03 -2.90
CA GLU A 21 -17.96 -5.45 -3.40
C GLU A 21 -17.79 -3.95 -3.71
N ALA A 22 -18.60 -3.45 -4.65
CA ALA A 22 -18.56 -2.05 -5.04
C ALA A 22 -19.00 -1.16 -3.87
N VAL A 23 -18.18 -0.15 -3.54
CA VAL A 23 -18.52 0.86 -2.53
C VAL A 23 -19.54 1.86 -3.08
N LEU A 24 -19.59 2.01 -4.40
CA LEU A 24 -20.57 2.80 -5.14
C LEU A 24 -20.88 2.13 -6.46
N GLU A 25 -22.16 1.96 -6.74
CA GLU A 25 -22.70 1.74 -8.09
C GLU A 25 -23.60 2.93 -8.41
N GLU A 26 -23.06 3.90 -9.14
CA GLU A 26 -23.73 5.14 -9.52
C GLU A 26 -24.48 4.95 -10.85
N HIS A 27 -25.79 5.09 -10.84
CA HIS A 27 -26.59 5.08 -12.06
C HIS A 27 -26.81 6.51 -12.53
N ARG A 28 -26.51 6.77 -13.81
CA ARG A 28 -26.58 8.12 -14.38
C ARG A 28 -27.46 8.13 -15.62
N SER A 29 -28.43 9.03 -15.65
CA SER A 29 -29.30 9.20 -16.83
C SER A 29 -28.57 9.89 -17.98
N ALA A 30 -29.04 9.71 -19.21
CA ALA A 30 -28.51 10.44 -20.36
C ALA A 30 -28.59 11.97 -20.18
N GLU A 31 -29.63 12.47 -19.51
CA GLU A 31 -29.77 13.89 -19.18
C GLU A 31 -28.71 14.36 -18.19
N ASP A 32 -28.44 13.59 -17.12
CA ASP A 32 -27.40 13.92 -16.13
C ASP A 32 -26.01 13.99 -16.77
N LEU A 33 -25.75 13.15 -17.78
CA LEU A 33 -24.52 13.15 -18.55
C LEU A 33 -24.45 14.36 -19.48
N TRP A 34 -25.53 14.63 -20.24
CA TRP A 34 -25.61 15.77 -21.15
C TRP A 34 -25.42 17.11 -20.43
N MET A 35 -26.02 17.24 -19.25
CA MET A 35 -25.92 18.42 -18.40
C MET A 35 -24.63 18.46 -17.58
N ARG A 36 -23.74 17.48 -17.73
CA ARG A 36 -22.45 17.37 -17.01
C ARG A 36 -22.60 17.48 -15.50
N ARG A 37 -23.63 16.85 -14.92
CA ARG A 37 -23.81 16.83 -13.47
C ARG A 37 -22.59 16.16 -12.81
N THR A 38 -22.20 16.62 -11.63
CA THR A 38 -21.04 16.05 -10.93
C THR A 38 -21.35 14.63 -10.44
N PRO A 39 -20.41 13.67 -10.56
CA PRO A 39 -20.58 12.33 -9.98
C PRO A 39 -20.66 12.37 -8.45
N LEU A 40 -21.18 11.28 -7.85
CA LEU A 40 -21.26 11.13 -6.39
C LEU A 40 -19.92 10.86 -5.73
N VAL A 41 -18.92 10.45 -6.51
CA VAL A 41 -17.52 10.43 -6.07
C VAL A 41 -16.70 11.12 -7.14
N GLY A 42 -15.98 12.16 -6.73
CA GLY A 42 -15.02 12.86 -7.55
C GLY A 42 -13.65 12.81 -6.91
N GLU A 43 -12.61 12.73 -7.73
CA GLU A 43 -11.30 13.19 -7.31
C GLU A 43 -11.38 14.70 -7.05
N ALA A 44 -10.58 15.20 -6.10
CA ALA A 44 -10.39 16.65 -5.98
C ALA A 44 -9.97 17.20 -7.36
N PRO A 45 -10.39 18.41 -7.78
CA PRO A 45 -10.03 18.95 -9.07
C PRO A 45 -8.50 18.98 -9.18
N SER A 46 -7.94 18.08 -10.00
CA SER A 46 -6.54 18.14 -10.36
C SER A 46 -6.38 19.33 -11.29
N TRP A 47 -5.51 20.26 -10.89
CA TRP A 47 -5.21 21.46 -11.64
C TRP A 47 -4.54 21.07 -12.96
N ASP A 48 -5.23 21.34 -14.06
CA ASP A 48 -4.74 21.22 -15.42
C ASP A 48 -4.77 22.62 -16.07
N PRO A 49 -3.61 23.23 -16.37
CA PRO A 49 -3.54 24.58 -16.92
C PRO A 49 -4.25 24.73 -18.27
N ASN A 50 -4.48 23.64 -19.00
CA ASN A 50 -5.17 23.64 -20.29
C ASN A 50 -6.68 23.41 -20.15
N ARG A 51 -7.16 22.88 -19.01
CA ARG A 51 -8.58 22.59 -18.72
C ARG A 51 -9.21 23.62 -17.77
N ASP A 52 -8.43 24.12 -16.82
CA ASP A 52 -8.87 24.94 -15.70
C ASP A 52 -8.60 26.45 -15.93
N ALA A 53 -8.20 26.82 -17.15
CA ALA A 53 -8.21 28.21 -17.61
C ALA A 53 -9.60 28.56 -18.18
N GLY A 54 -10.52 29.02 -17.32
CA GLY A 54 -11.88 29.43 -17.74
C GLY A 54 -12.94 29.24 -16.65
N ASP A 55 -14.22 29.27 -17.03
CA ASP A 55 -15.36 29.00 -16.14
C ASP A 55 -15.31 27.56 -15.62
N VAL A 56 -14.76 27.39 -14.41
CA VAL A 56 -14.86 26.15 -13.65
C VAL A 56 -16.35 25.90 -13.38
N ALA A 57 -16.85 24.73 -13.79
CA ALA A 57 -18.23 24.33 -13.48
C ALA A 57 -18.47 24.51 -11.96
N ALA A 58 -19.56 25.21 -11.61
CA ALA A 58 -19.89 25.45 -10.22
C ALA A 58 -19.87 24.13 -9.43
N ALA A 59 -19.22 24.14 -8.27
CA ALA A 59 -19.17 22.97 -7.39
C ALA A 59 -20.59 22.43 -7.17
N SER A 60 -20.74 21.12 -7.25
CA SER A 60 -22.03 20.47 -7.04
C SER A 60 -22.62 20.87 -5.69
N PRO A 61 -23.91 21.28 -5.62
CA PRO A 61 -24.59 21.50 -4.35
C PRO A 61 -24.86 20.19 -3.59
N VAL A 62 -24.55 19.03 -4.19
CA VAL A 62 -24.75 17.69 -3.60
C VAL A 62 -23.67 17.43 -2.56
N ARG A 63 -24.02 17.60 -1.28
CA ARG A 63 -23.20 17.20 -0.12
C ARG A 63 -23.18 15.67 0.11
N THR A 64 -23.97 14.93 -0.67
CA THR A 64 -24.17 13.48 -0.61
C THR A 64 -23.08 12.67 -1.34
N ALA A 65 -21.90 13.27 -1.54
CA ALA A 65 -20.78 12.61 -2.19
C ALA A 65 -20.06 11.68 -1.21
N LEU A 66 -19.71 10.44 -1.62
CA LEU A 66 -18.78 9.67 -0.79
C LEU A 66 -17.41 10.39 -0.83
N PRO A 67 -16.63 10.31 0.26
CA PRO A 67 -15.29 10.86 0.26
C PRO A 67 -14.42 10.20 -0.82
N SER A 68 -13.41 10.91 -1.33
CA SER A 68 -12.46 10.37 -2.30
C SER A 68 -11.74 9.11 -1.79
N ALA A 69 -11.63 8.95 -0.47
CA ALA A 69 -11.14 7.74 0.17
C ALA A 69 -11.93 6.46 -0.20
N ALA A 70 -13.15 6.58 -0.72
CA ALA A 70 -13.93 5.45 -1.22
C ALA A 70 -13.19 4.65 -2.31
N PHE A 71 -12.37 5.30 -3.15
CA PHE A 71 -11.53 4.63 -4.15
C PHE A 71 -10.48 3.68 -3.55
N LEU A 72 -10.14 3.85 -2.26
CA LEU A 72 -9.20 3.00 -1.55
C LEU A 72 -9.89 1.79 -0.91
N ALA A 73 -11.21 1.84 -0.71
CA ALA A 73 -11.98 0.80 -0.04
C ALA A 73 -12.50 -0.27 -1.01
N GLY A 74 -12.87 0.10 -2.24
CA GLY A 74 -13.38 -0.88 -3.20
C GLY A 74 -13.75 -0.25 -4.54
N PRO A 75 -14.31 -1.06 -5.47
CA PRO A 75 -14.71 -0.59 -6.78
C PRO A 75 -15.74 0.54 -6.70
N VAL A 76 -15.51 1.60 -7.48
CA VAL A 76 -16.50 2.63 -7.79
C VAL A 76 -16.94 2.40 -9.24
N GLN A 77 -18.22 2.12 -9.44
CA GLN A 77 -18.80 1.73 -10.73
C GLN A 77 -19.84 2.75 -11.17
N VAL A 78 -19.92 2.97 -12.48
CA VAL A 78 -20.91 3.87 -13.08
C VAL A 78 -21.68 3.12 -14.15
N VAL A 79 -23.00 3.17 -14.09
CA VAL A 79 -23.91 2.65 -15.11
C VAL A 79 -24.53 3.83 -15.85
N PHE A 80 -24.15 3.97 -17.12
CA PHE A 80 -24.63 5.05 -17.97
C PHE A 80 -26.00 4.74 -18.59
N ASP A 81 -26.73 5.81 -18.92
CA ASP A 81 -28.09 5.76 -19.48
C ASP A 81 -29.03 4.87 -18.65
N SER A 82 -29.01 5.09 -17.33
CA SER A 82 -29.82 4.36 -16.38
C SER A 82 -30.59 5.28 -15.45
N ASP A 83 -31.66 4.75 -14.88
CA ASP A 83 -32.43 5.39 -13.83
C ASP A 83 -31.55 5.64 -12.58
N ALA A 84 -31.37 6.91 -12.24
CA ALA A 84 -30.53 7.36 -11.13
C ALA A 84 -31.02 6.86 -9.77
N SER A 85 -32.31 6.51 -9.63
CA SER A 85 -32.88 5.95 -8.40
C SER A 85 -32.33 4.57 -8.02
N LYS A 86 -31.66 3.89 -8.97
CA LYS A 86 -31.01 2.59 -8.74
C LYS A 86 -29.65 2.70 -8.05
N THR A 87 -29.11 3.90 -7.92
CA THR A 87 -27.82 4.14 -7.27
C THR A 87 -27.75 3.50 -5.89
N ARG A 88 -26.62 2.83 -5.62
CA ARG A 88 -26.30 2.19 -4.34
C ARG A 88 -24.92 2.65 -3.89
N ALA A 89 -24.81 2.94 -2.60
CA ALA A 89 -23.54 3.25 -1.94
C ALA A 89 -23.47 2.50 -0.61
N LEU A 90 -22.30 2.00 -0.26
CA LEU A 90 -22.07 1.47 1.08
C LEU A 90 -21.97 2.62 2.09
N PRO A 91 -22.38 2.40 3.35
CA PRO A 91 -22.19 3.38 4.41
C PRO A 91 -20.69 3.63 4.64
N THR A 92 -20.26 4.89 4.68
CA THR A 92 -18.84 5.27 4.80
C THR A 92 -18.19 4.67 6.05
N GLU A 93 -18.93 4.59 7.16
CA GLU A 93 -18.49 3.99 8.42
C GLU A 93 -18.15 2.50 8.34
N SER A 94 -18.56 1.82 7.26
CA SER A 94 -18.19 0.41 7.03
C SER A 94 -16.74 0.25 6.56
N PHE A 95 -16.12 1.30 6.02
CA PHE A 95 -14.77 1.24 5.45
C PHE A 95 -13.86 2.42 5.81
N LEU A 96 -14.38 3.49 6.44
CA LEU A 96 -13.62 4.67 6.81
C LEU A 96 -13.81 4.99 8.30
N SER A 97 -12.71 5.31 8.99
CA SER A 97 -12.76 5.78 10.38
C SER A 97 -13.49 7.12 10.49
N ALA A 98 -14.05 7.41 11.67
CA ALA A 98 -14.82 8.63 11.91
C ALA A 98 -14.00 9.93 11.69
N ASP A 99 -12.68 9.88 11.89
CA ASP A 99 -11.74 10.97 11.64
C ASP A 99 -11.21 11.02 10.19
N GLY A 100 -11.57 10.05 9.35
CA GLY A 100 -11.11 9.93 7.97
C GLY A 100 -9.67 9.49 7.80
N ALA A 101 -8.96 9.17 8.89
CA ALA A 101 -7.53 8.84 8.84
C ALA A 101 -7.24 7.42 8.36
N ALA A 102 -8.16 6.48 8.61
CA ALA A 102 -8.01 5.06 8.31
C ALA A 102 -9.11 4.57 7.37
N VAL A 103 -8.70 3.85 6.33
CA VAL A 103 -9.57 3.21 5.35
C VAL A 103 -9.23 1.73 5.24
N TRP A 104 -10.25 0.89 5.14
CA TRP A 104 -10.12 -0.55 4.93
C TRP A 104 -10.81 -0.95 3.64
N SER A 105 -10.27 -1.96 2.96
CA SER A 105 -10.96 -2.56 1.83
C SER A 105 -12.26 -3.22 2.28
N THR A 106 -13.26 -3.32 1.40
CA THR A 106 -14.51 -4.04 1.70
C THR A 106 -14.30 -5.53 1.97
N THR A 107 -13.14 -6.08 1.61
CA THR A 107 -12.72 -7.45 1.96
C THR A 107 -12.06 -7.58 3.33
N GLY A 108 -11.61 -6.46 3.91
CA GLY A 108 -10.78 -6.41 5.12
C GLY A 108 -9.31 -6.76 4.90
N GLU A 109 -8.90 -7.11 3.68
CA GLU A 109 -7.54 -7.60 3.38
C GLU A 109 -6.50 -6.49 3.18
N ILE A 110 -6.94 -5.24 3.00
CA ILE A 110 -6.06 -4.07 2.87
C ILE A 110 -6.52 -2.99 3.86
N GLY A 111 -5.58 -2.39 4.57
CA GLY A 111 -5.81 -1.22 5.41
C GLY A 111 -4.78 -0.14 5.15
N LEU A 112 -5.21 1.12 5.13
CA LEU A 112 -4.34 2.29 5.12
C LEU A 112 -4.74 3.19 6.27
N ASN A 113 -3.81 3.46 7.19
CA ASN A 113 -3.98 4.44 8.25
C ASN A 113 -2.92 5.54 8.09
N SER A 114 -3.37 6.70 7.60
CA SER A 114 -2.51 7.85 7.33
C SER A 114 -1.98 8.49 8.61
N ALA A 115 -2.79 8.56 9.67
CA ALA A 115 -2.37 9.09 10.97
C ALA A 115 -1.33 8.21 11.66
N ALA A 116 -1.51 6.89 11.60
CA ALA A 116 -0.53 5.92 12.08
C ALA A 116 0.65 5.74 11.09
N ARG A 117 0.53 6.21 9.86
CA ARG A 117 1.56 6.15 8.80
C ARG A 117 1.91 4.72 8.37
N VAL A 118 0.88 3.88 8.21
CA VAL A 118 1.02 2.47 7.84
C VAL A 118 -0.03 2.06 6.81
N ALA A 119 0.39 1.22 5.86
CA ALA A 119 -0.49 0.43 5.01
C ALA A 119 -0.20 -1.05 5.24
N VAL A 120 -1.24 -1.88 5.37
CA VAL A 120 -1.15 -3.32 5.67
C VAL A 120 -1.91 -4.10 4.62
N ILE A 121 -1.35 -5.24 4.23
CA ILE A 121 -2.06 -6.31 3.54
C ILE A 121 -2.11 -7.49 4.51
N ASP A 122 -3.31 -8.02 4.76
CA ASP A 122 -3.52 -9.22 5.56
C ASP A 122 -4.52 -10.17 4.86
N ALA A 123 -4.03 -10.86 3.83
CA ALA A 123 -4.77 -11.90 3.13
C ALA A 123 -4.15 -13.28 3.41
N PRO A 124 -4.89 -14.39 3.17
CA PRO A 124 -4.38 -15.73 3.47
C PRO A 124 -3.06 -16.07 2.77
N ARG A 125 -2.90 -15.67 1.49
CA ARG A 125 -1.73 -15.97 0.64
C ARG A 125 -0.73 -14.82 0.53
N ALA A 126 -1.10 -13.63 1.00
CA ALA A 126 -0.29 -12.42 0.90
C ALA A 126 -0.41 -11.59 2.16
N GLN A 127 0.71 -11.28 2.81
CA GLN A 127 0.72 -10.41 3.98
C GLN A 127 1.93 -9.50 3.95
N GLY A 128 1.78 -8.29 4.47
CA GLY A 128 2.85 -7.32 4.43
C GLY A 128 2.45 -5.97 4.99
N ALA A 129 3.42 -5.10 5.12
CA ALA A 129 3.19 -3.73 5.54
C ALA A 129 4.18 -2.78 4.87
N ALA A 130 3.71 -1.59 4.52
CA ALA A 130 4.53 -0.43 4.19
C ALA A 130 4.31 0.62 5.28
N ALA A 131 5.36 1.03 5.97
CA ALA A 131 5.20 1.87 7.15
C ALA A 131 6.38 2.79 7.42
N PHE A 132 6.11 3.83 8.19
CA PHE A 132 7.13 4.51 8.96
C PHE A 132 7.32 3.79 10.30
N PHE A 133 8.34 2.94 10.42
CA PHE A 133 8.51 2.04 11.57
C PHE A 133 8.92 2.75 12.86
N ALA A 134 9.45 3.97 12.78
CA ALA A 134 9.68 4.81 13.96
C ALA A 134 8.37 5.08 14.74
N SER A 135 7.21 5.02 14.08
CA SER A 135 5.88 5.14 14.71
C SER A 135 5.34 3.81 15.26
N HIS A 136 6.08 2.70 15.11
CA HIS A 136 5.66 1.33 15.47
C HIS A 136 6.81 0.54 16.12
N PRO A 137 7.36 1.00 17.27
CA PRO A 137 8.52 0.36 17.91
C PRO A 137 8.26 -1.11 18.33
N GLU A 138 7.00 -1.47 18.59
CA GLU A 138 6.57 -2.84 18.88
C GLU A 138 6.51 -3.76 17.65
N GLY A 139 6.55 -3.16 16.45
CA GLY A 139 6.38 -3.82 15.16
C GLY A 139 4.94 -3.83 14.67
N ILE A 140 4.77 -4.21 13.41
CA ILE A 140 3.48 -4.34 12.75
C ILE A 140 3.20 -5.83 12.58
N SER A 141 2.02 -6.27 13.02
CA SER A 141 1.60 -7.67 12.92
C SER A 141 0.38 -7.82 12.01
N THR A 142 0.38 -8.89 11.23
CA THR A 142 -0.75 -9.41 10.46
C THR A 142 -1.10 -10.81 10.97
N SER A 143 -2.01 -11.51 10.29
CA SER A 143 -2.47 -12.83 10.74
C SER A 143 -1.38 -13.89 10.82
N ALA A 144 -0.26 -13.78 10.12
CA ALA A 144 0.85 -14.74 10.13
C ALA A 144 2.25 -14.10 10.16
N LEU A 145 2.37 -12.79 9.96
CA LEU A 145 3.65 -12.09 9.83
C LEU A 145 3.75 -10.99 10.89
N SER A 146 4.91 -10.87 11.53
CA SER A 146 5.27 -9.72 12.37
C SER A 146 6.57 -9.10 11.87
N ILE A 147 6.55 -7.78 11.71
CA ILE A 147 7.62 -6.99 11.09
C ILE A 147 8.07 -5.93 12.08
N ARG A 148 9.34 -5.98 12.48
CA ARG A 148 10.02 -4.88 13.18
C ARG A 148 11.12 -4.33 12.30
N SER A 149 11.40 -3.04 12.41
CA SER A 149 12.49 -2.43 11.66
C SER A 149 13.16 -1.32 12.45
N GLY A 150 14.49 -1.24 12.35
CA GLY A 150 15.23 -0.03 12.74
C GLY A 150 15.31 1.01 11.61
N ASN A 151 14.83 0.71 10.40
CA ASN A 151 14.71 1.71 9.34
C ASN A 151 13.53 2.66 9.61
N ASP A 152 13.69 3.96 9.35
CA ASP A 152 12.59 4.92 9.46
C ASP A 152 11.37 4.55 8.61
N TYR A 153 11.61 4.03 7.41
CA TYR A 153 10.60 3.64 6.44
C TYR A 153 11.03 2.37 5.70
N GLY A 154 10.06 1.49 5.45
CA GLY A 154 10.22 0.46 4.46
C GLY A 154 8.95 -0.38 4.26
N THR A 155 9.08 -1.41 3.43
CA THR A 155 7.99 -2.30 3.04
C THR A 155 8.44 -3.73 3.08
N ILE A 156 7.64 -4.62 3.66
CA ILE A 156 7.76 -6.06 3.55
C ILE A 156 6.50 -6.60 2.88
N LEU A 157 6.67 -7.52 1.93
CA LEU A 157 5.58 -8.28 1.34
C LEU A 157 5.97 -9.75 1.25
N ALA A 158 5.18 -10.63 1.86
CA ALA A 158 5.31 -12.07 1.83
C ALA A 158 4.17 -12.69 1.02
N LEU A 159 4.50 -13.63 0.13
CA LEU A 159 3.61 -14.23 -0.86
C LEU A 159 3.83 -15.74 -0.89
N SER A 160 2.80 -16.53 -0.68
CA SER A 160 2.84 -17.99 -0.96
C SER A 160 2.99 -18.21 -2.46
N LEU A 161 3.75 -19.22 -2.89
CA LEU A 161 3.94 -19.61 -4.29
C LEU A 161 3.36 -20.99 -4.60
N ASP A 162 2.58 -21.56 -3.68
CA ASP A 162 2.03 -22.91 -3.74
C ASP A 162 0.53 -22.96 -3.41
N ASP A 163 -0.15 -21.82 -3.54
CA ASP A 163 -1.59 -21.62 -3.31
C ASP A 163 -2.10 -21.96 -1.90
N ARG A 164 -1.19 -22.13 -0.93
CA ARG A 164 -1.53 -22.32 0.49
C ARG A 164 -1.51 -21.01 1.25
N THR A 165 -2.11 -21.01 2.44
CA THR A 165 -1.96 -19.87 3.35
C THR A 165 -0.49 -19.68 3.73
N LEU A 166 -0.07 -18.46 4.10
CA LEU A 166 1.31 -18.23 4.55
C LEU A 166 1.73 -19.11 5.74
N ARG A 167 0.76 -19.58 6.55
CA ARG A 167 1.00 -20.45 7.70
C ARG A 167 1.35 -21.89 7.31
N GLU A 168 0.94 -22.32 6.12
CA GLU A 168 1.00 -23.71 5.64
C GLU A 168 1.81 -23.86 4.34
N SER A 169 2.22 -22.74 3.75
CA SER A 169 2.98 -22.71 2.50
C SER A 169 4.38 -23.28 2.69
N GLY A 170 4.74 -24.24 1.86
CA GLY A 170 6.09 -24.78 1.76
C GLY A 170 6.98 -23.97 0.83
N LYS A 171 6.46 -22.91 0.20
CA LYS A 171 7.22 -22.04 -0.71
C LYS A 171 6.73 -20.61 -0.65
N ILE A 172 7.49 -19.72 0.00
CA ILE A 172 7.12 -18.31 0.20
C ILE A 172 8.20 -17.42 -0.42
N PHE A 173 7.78 -16.49 -1.27
CA PHE A 173 8.60 -15.37 -1.70
C PHE A 173 8.38 -14.18 -0.76
N MET A 174 9.46 -13.59 -0.26
CA MET A 174 9.37 -12.38 0.56
C MET A 174 10.29 -11.30 0.02
N GLN A 175 9.75 -10.09 -0.08
CA GLN A 175 10.40 -8.92 -0.65
C GLN A 175 10.51 -7.83 0.41
N ALA A 176 11.68 -7.21 0.50
CA ALA A 176 11.94 -6.02 1.31
C ALA A 176 12.29 -4.84 0.41
N VAL A 177 11.72 -3.67 0.73
CA VAL A 177 11.99 -2.43 0.02
C VAL A 177 12.18 -1.30 1.01
N THR A 178 13.32 -0.64 0.94
CA THR A 178 13.66 0.53 1.78
C THR A 178 13.72 1.80 0.94
N ARG A 179 14.15 2.89 1.57
CA ARG A 179 14.39 4.16 0.88
C ARG A 179 15.44 3.97 -0.22
N ALA A 180 15.24 4.64 -1.35
CA ALA A 180 16.22 4.71 -2.42
C ALA A 180 16.37 6.16 -2.89
N ARG A 181 17.62 6.60 -3.08
CA ARG A 181 18.00 7.94 -3.53
C ARG A 181 19.26 7.90 -4.39
N PRO A 182 19.46 8.83 -5.34
CA PRO A 182 20.73 8.98 -6.05
C PRO A 182 21.90 9.24 -5.08
N THR A 183 23.10 8.81 -5.45
CA THR A 183 24.33 9.15 -4.72
C THR A 183 24.46 10.67 -4.58
N GLY A 184 24.62 11.16 -3.35
CA GLY A 184 24.75 12.60 -3.06
C GLY A 184 23.43 13.38 -3.04
N TRP A 185 22.28 12.70 -2.93
CA TRP A 185 21.01 13.33 -2.57
C TRP A 185 21.10 13.98 -1.19
N THR A 186 20.66 15.22 -1.08
CA THR A 186 20.56 15.93 0.21
C THR A 186 19.27 16.71 0.30
N GLU A 187 18.71 16.74 1.51
CA GLU A 187 17.49 17.46 1.86
C GLU A 187 17.65 18.05 3.27
N GLU A 188 16.94 19.14 3.52
CA GLU A 188 16.92 19.78 4.83
C GLU A 188 15.48 20.16 5.23
N PRO A 189 15.16 20.20 6.53
CA PRO A 189 13.87 20.68 7.00
C PRO A 189 13.58 22.09 6.49
N ALA A 190 12.35 22.34 6.08
CA ALA A 190 11.92 23.62 5.57
C ALA A 190 10.47 23.91 5.95
N GLU A 191 10.16 25.19 6.13
CA GLU A 191 8.79 25.68 6.14
C GLU A 191 8.33 25.93 4.70
N ILE A 192 7.21 25.33 4.33
CA ILE A 192 6.62 25.43 3.00
C ILE A 192 5.36 26.27 3.14
N LYS A 193 5.36 27.46 2.54
CA LYS A 193 4.17 28.30 2.44
C LYS A 193 3.29 27.80 1.30
N LEU A 194 2.11 27.30 1.63
CA LEU A 194 1.11 26.85 0.69
C LEU A 194 0.42 28.05 0.02
N SER A 195 -0.22 27.82 -1.13
CA SER A 195 -1.01 28.83 -1.84
C SER A 195 -2.19 29.36 -1.01
N THR A 196 -2.67 28.57 -0.04
CA THR A 196 -3.69 28.94 0.94
C THR A 196 -3.19 29.97 1.97
N GLY A 197 -1.89 30.25 2.00
CA GLY A 197 -1.23 31.09 3.01
C GLY A 197 -0.81 30.33 4.27
N GLU A 198 -1.23 29.07 4.43
CA GLU A 198 -0.79 28.17 5.49
C GLU A 198 0.71 27.87 5.36
N VAL A 199 1.39 27.69 6.49
CA VAL A 199 2.79 27.28 6.54
C VAL A 199 2.85 25.88 7.14
N VAL A 200 3.41 24.93 6.39
CA VAL A 200 3.56 23.54 6.81
C VAL A 200 5.03 23.15 6.89
N SER A 201 5.37 22.26 7.81
CA SER A 201 6.70 21.66 7.85
C SER A 201 6.88 20.67 6.69
N GLY A 202 8.05 20.71 6.05
CA GLY A 202 8.40 19.79 4.99
C GLY A 202 9.92 19.71 4.81
N TRP A 203 10.34 19.29 3.62
CA TRP A 203 11.74 19.11 3.27
C TRP A 203 12.05 19.84 1.97
N ARG A 204 13.17 20.56 1.95
CA ARG A 204 13.73 21.18 0.76
C ARG A 204 14.85 20.31 0.22
N ILE A 205 14.74 19.92 -1.04
CA ILE A 205 15.81 19.22 -1.74
C ILE A 205 16.91 20.23 -2.07
N THR A 206 18.11 20.03 -1.53
CA THR A 206 19.27 20.90 -1.78
C THR A 206 20.22 20.32 -2.82
N SER A 207 20.14 19.01 -3.07
CA SER A 207 20.84 18.31 -4.16
C SER A 207 20.01 17.11 -4.61
N HIS A 208 19.84 16.97 -5.92
CA HIS A 208 19.17 15.81 -6.53
C HIS A 208 20.13 14.61 -6.71
N GLY A 209 21.43 14.79 -6.41
CA GLY A 209 22.45 13.76 -6.55
C GLY A 209 22.74 13.35 -8.00
N ARG A 210 23.39 12.19 -8.17
CA ARG A 210 23.71 11.58 -9.47
C ARG A 210 23.68 10.06 -9.38
N ALA A 211 23.70 9.39 -10.54
CA ALA A 211 23.86 7.94 -10.60
C ALA A 211 25.16 7.48 -9.89
N PRO A 212 25.20 6.25 -9.33
CA PRO A 212 24.09 5.28 -9.26
C PRO A 212 23.06 5.63 -8.17
N TRP A 213 21.91 4.96 -8.21
CA TRP A 213 20.94 4.98 -7.10
C TRP A 213 21.44 4.11 -5.96
N GLN A 214 21.26 4.57 -4.74
CA GLN A 214 21.57 3.86 -3.49
C GLN A 214 20.27 3.40 -2.85
N VAL A 215 20.29 2.19 -2.28
CA VAL A 215 19.21 1.61 -1.49
C VAL A 215 19.69 1.49 -0.06
N TRP A 216 18.85 1.86 0.91
CA TRP A 216 19.20 1.75 2.31
C TRP A 216 19.27 0.27 2.72
N LYS A 217 20.25 -0.07 3.55
CA LYS A 217 20.34 -1.41 4.13
C LYS A 217 19.09 -1.76 4.93
N ASN A 218 18.66 -3.01 4.83
CA ASN A 218 17.58 -3.55 5.65
C ASN A 218 18.02 -3.63 7.12
N ASP A 219 17.13 -3.25 8.02
CA ASP A 219 17.23 -3.53 9.45
C ASP A 219 15.93 -4.18 9.94
N PHE A 220 15.38 -5.10 9.14
CA PHE A 220 14.15 -5.81 9.45
C PHE A 220 14.39 -7.05 10.30
N THR A 221 13.57 -7.22 11.33
CA THR A 221 13.37 -8.49 12.03
C THR A 221 11.99 -9.02 11.68
N ILE A 222 11.95 -10.25 11.18
CA ILE A 222 10.74 -10.90 10.72
C ILE A 222 10.42 -12.08 11.62
N GLU A 223 9.16 -12.17 12.03
CA GLU A 223 8.58 -13.39 12.58
C GLU A 223 7.48 -13.88 11.65
N LEU A 224 7.56 -15.15 11.25
CA LEU A 224 6.58 -15.79 10.39
C LEU A 224 6.02 -17.00 11.11
N ALA A 225 4.70 -17.02 11.30
CA ALA A 225 3.98 -18.11 11.94
C ALA A 225 3.76 -19.30 10.98
N ASN A 226 4.87 -19.92 10.56
CA ASN A 226 4.91 -21.11 9.72
C ASN A 226 6.03 -22.05 10.22
N PRO A 227 5.68 -23.14 10.92
CA PRO A 227 6.68 -24.07 11.45
C PRO A 227 7.29 -25.00 10.39
N GLY A 228 6.65 -25.11 9.20
CA GLY A 228 7.09 -26.00 8.12
C GLY A 228 8.32 -25.52 7.35
N ILE A 229 8.62 -24.21 7.39
CA ILE A 229 9.82 -23.65 6.74
C ILE A 229 11.08 -24.30 7.28
N SER A 230 11.92 -24.87 6.43
CA SER A 230 13.18 -25.51 6.82
C SER A 230 14.41 -24.77 6.29
N ARG A 231 14.24 -23.87 5.33
CA ARG A 231 15.35 -23.16 4.67
C ARG A 231 14.93 -21.76 4.22
N ILE A 232 15.84 -20.80 4.36
CA ILE A 232 15.70 -19.45 3.82
C ILE A 232 16.94 -19.13 2.97
N VAL A 233 16.72 -18.61 1.77
CA VAL A 233 17.76 -18.25 0.81
C VAL A 233 17.58 -16.81 0.37
N ALA A 234 18.60 -15.99 0.53
CA ALA A 234 18.68 -14.66 -0.06
C ALA A 234 18.86 -14.77 -1.58
N LEU A 235 18.18 -13.90 -2.32
CA LEU A 235 18.30 -13.84 -3.77
C LEU A 235 18.98 -12.54 -4.20
N ASP A 236 19.72 -12.60 -5.30
CA ASP A 236 20.23 -11.41 -5.99
C ASP A 236 19.12 -10.66 -6.76
N GLU A 237 19.48 -9.56 -7.43
CA GLU A 237 18.51 -8.74 -8.18
C GLU A 237 17.89 -9.48 -9.38
N ASN A 238 18.51 -10.57 -9.82
CA ASN A 238 18.02 -11.45 -10.88
C ASN A 238 17.21 -12.64 -10.32
N HIS A 239 16.92 -12.67 -9.01
CA HIS A 239 16.21 -13.73 -8.31
C HIS A 239 16.98 -15.06 -8.23
N MET A 240 18.30 -15.03 -8.40
CA MET A 240 19.16 -16.20 -8.26
C MET A 240 19.64 -16.34 -6.81
N PRO A 241 19.82 -17.58 -6.29
CA PRO A 241 20.35 -17.81 -4.95
C PRO A 241 21.71 -17.12 -4.71
N ALA A 242 21.79 -16.27 -3.69
CA ALA A 242 22.99 -15.54 -3.30
C ALA A 242 23.60 -16.04 -1.97
N GLY A 243 22.80 -16.64 -1.09
CA GLY A 243 23.28 -17.20 0.18
C GLY A 243 22.15 -17.67 1.09
N GLU A 244 22.49 -18.48 2.10
CA GLU A 244 21.51 -18.92 3.10
C GLU A 244 21.34 -17.88 4.22
N VAL A 245 20.11 -17.79 4.74
CA VAL A 245 19.77 -16.89 5.84
C VAL A 245 19.46 -17.74 7.08
N ALA A 246 20.20 -17.49 8.16
CA ALA A 246 19.96 -18.15 9.43
C ALA A 246 18.63 -17.68 10.04
N PHE A 247 17.94 -18.60 10.71
CA PHE A 247 16.71 -18.31 11.43
C PHE A 247 16.63 -19.15 12.71
N GLU A 248 15.83 -18.67 13.64
CA GLU A 248 15.50 -19.34 14.89
C GLU A 248 14.10 -19.93 14.81
N ARG A 249 13.89 -21.10 15.42
CA ARG A 249 12.55 -21.64 15.64
C ARG A 249 11.87 -20.88 16.78
N THR A 250 10.62 -20.50 16.59
CA THR A 250 9.75 -19.98 17.64
C THR A 250 8.69 -21.03 17.97
N GLY A 251 7.89 -20.80 19.02
CA GLY A 251 6.83 -21.76 19.42
C GLY A 251 5.79 -22.03 18.33
N ASN A 252 5.61 -21.12 17.36
CA ASN A 252 4.60 -21.20 16.31
C ASN A 252 5.15 -20.93 14.89
N GLY A 253 6.47 -20.91 14.70
CA GLY A 253 7.06 -20.57 13.41
C GLY A 253 8.56 -20.30 13.46
N ILE A 254 8.99 -19.24 12.78
CA ILE A 254 10.40 -18.86 12.66
C ILE A 254 10.60 -17.37 12.90
N ARG A 255 11.82 -17.00 13.33
CA ARG A 255 12.29 -15.62 13.43
C ARG A 255 13.63 -15.47 12.71
N PHE A 256 13.82 -14.39 11.96
CA PHE A 256 15.10 -14.09 11.33
C PHE A 256 15.31 -12.59 11.11
N ARG A 257 16.56 -12.20 10.85
CA ARG A 257 16.90 -10.86 10.37
C ARG A 257 16.91 -10.88 8.85
N PHE A 258 16.19 -9.97 8.21
CA PHE A 258 16.24 -9.86 6.76
C PHE A 258 17.66 -9.41 6.36
N PRO A 259 18.33 -10.05 5.38
CA PRO A 259 19.70 -9.71 5.05
C PRO A 259 19.86 -8.24 4.63
N GLU A 260 20.90 -7.56 5.12
CA GLU A 260 21.09 -6.11 4.98
C GLU A 260 21.01 -5.62 3.53
N GLU A 261 21.51 -6.40 2.58
CA GLU A 261 21.67 -5.99 1.17
C GLU A 261 20.72 -6.74 0.22
N ALA A 262 19.93 -7.70 0.72
CA ALA A 262 19.00 -8.45 -0.13
C ALA A 262 17.71 -7.67 -0.36
N LEU A 263 17.16 -7.73 -1.58
CA LEU A 263 15.79 -7.27 -1.86
C LEU A 263 14.76 -8.39 -1.70
N TYR A 264 15.20 -9.63 -1.88
CA TYR A 264 14.32 -10.79 -1.94
C TYR A 264 14.92 -11.96 -1.18
N ILE A 265 14.04 -12.76 -0.59
CA ILE A 265 14.36 -14.07 -0.06
C ILE A 265 13.32 -15.09 -0.52
N MET A 266 13.74 -16.35 -0.61
CA MET A 266 12.88 -17.50 -0.77
C MET A 266 12.90 -18.32 0.50
N LEU A 267 11.73 -18.63 1.04
CA LEU A 267 11.55 -19.56 2.15
C LEU A 267 10.97 -20.84 1.59
N THR A 268 11.54 -21.97 1.98
CA THR A 268 11.10 -23.30 1.54
C THR A 268 10.95 -24.24 2.72
N GLY A 269 9.98 -25.14 2.65
CA GLY A 269 9.60 -26.08 3.70
C GLY A 269 8.78 -27.25 3.14
N GLU A 270 8.30 -28.10 4.05
CA GLU A 270 7.34 -29.19 3.76
C GLU A 270 5.88 -28.70 3.85
#